data_AF-A0A6B3Q8J9-F1
#
_entry.id   AF-A0A6B3Q8J9-F1
#
_cell.length_a   1.000
_cell.length_b   1.000
_cell.length_c   1.000
_cell.angle_alpha   90.00
_cell.angle_beta   90.00
_cell.angle_gamma   90.00
#
_symmetry.space_group_name_H-M   'P 1'
#
loop_
_entity.id
_entity.type
_entity.pdbx_description
1 polymer ?
#
loop_
_entity_poly.entity_id
_entity_poly.type
_entity_poly.pdbx_seq_one_letter_code
_entity_poly.pdbx_strand_id
1 'polypeptide(L)'
;MQIAKNYLYNAIYQVFIIIVPLLTIPYLSRILGPSGIGINSYTNSIVQYFVLFGSIGVGLYGNRQIAFVRDNQVKMSKVFYEIFILRLFTICLAYFLFVAFLIINGQYHAYYLSQSIAIVAAAFDISWFFMGIENFKVTVLRNFI
;
A
#
# COMPACT_ATOMS: atom_id res chain seq x y z
N MET A 1 -21.00 1.48 21.03
CA MET A 1 -21.31 0.36 20.09
C MET A 1 -20.65 0.48 18.70
N GLN A 2 -19.88 1.55 18.39
CA GLN A 2 -19.15 1.68 17.11
C GLN A 2 -17.83 0.89 17.05
N ILE A 3 -17.14 0.71 18.20
CA ILE A 3 -15.81 0.06 18.26
C ILE A 3 -15.90 -1.42 17.92
N ALA A 4 -16.84 -2.17 18.51
CA ALA A 4 -17.03 -3.59 18.23
C ALA A 4 -17.38 -3.87 16.76
N LYS A 5 -18.19 -2.99 16.15
CA LYS A 5 -18.55 -3.10 14.73
C LYS A 5 -17.35 -2.81 13.81
N ASN A 6 -16.55 -1.78 14.12
CA ASN A 6 -15.32 -1.48 13.38
C ASN A 6 -14.29 -2.61 13.50
N TYR A 7 -14.16 -3.19 14.70
CA TYR A 7 -13.28 -4.34 14.94
C TYR A 7 -13.71 -5.57 14.13
N LEU A 8 -15.01 -5.89 14.14
CA LEU A 8 -15.56 -7.01 13.37
C LEU A 8 -15.32 -6.84 11.86
N TYR A 9 -15.49 -5.63 11.32
CA TYR A 9 -15.17 -5.37 9.91
C TYR A 9 -13.69 -5.58 9.59
N ASN A 10 -12.78 -5.14 10.45
CA ASN A 10 -11.35 -5.35 10.26
C ASN A 10 -10.99 -6.85 10.36
N ALA A 11 -11.59 -7.57 11.32
CA ALA A 11 -11.38 -9.01 11.45
C ALA A 11 -11.84 -9.79 10.19
N ILE A 12 -13.03 -9.49 9.65
CA ILE A 12 -13.53 -10.11 8.42
C ILE A 12 -12.62 -9.78 7.23
N TYR A 13 -12.15 -8.52 7.15
CA TYR A 13 -11.20 -8.09 6.11
C TYR A 13 -9.88 -8.88 6.16
N GLN A 14 -9.32 -9.09 7.36
CA GLN A 14 -8.10 -9.88 7.53
C GLN A 14 -8.30 -11.34 7.10
N VAL A 15 -9.45 -11.94 7.44
CA VAL A 15 -9.79 -13.30 6.98
C VAL A 15 -9.87 -13.35 5.46
N PHE A 16 -10.47 -12.33 4.82
CA PHE A 16 -10.58 -12.26 3.35
C PHE A 16 -9.21 -12.19 2.68
N ILE A 17 -8.29 -11.37 3.19
CA ILE A 17 -6.90 -11.28 2.71
C ILE A 17 -6.18 -12.63 2.79
N ILE A 18 -6.52 -13.49 3.75
CA ILE A 18 -5.89 -14.82 3.89
C ILE A 18 -6.53 -15.84 2.94
N ILE A 19 -7.86 -15.84 2.80
CA ILE A 19 -8.58 -16.84 1.99
C ILE A 19 -8.31 -16.64 0.48
N VAL A 20 -8.25 -15.40 0.00
CA VAL A 20 -8.09 -15.11 -1.44
C VAL A 20 -6.80 -15.72 -2.02
N PRO A 21 -5.60 -15.52 -1.43
CA PRO A 21 -4.38 -16.19 -1.88
C PRO A 21 -4.48 -17.71 -1.78
N LEU A 22 -5.12 -18.23 -0.72
CA LEU A 22 -5.26 -19.68 -0.52
C LEU A 22 -6.01 -20.36 -1.66
N LEU A 23 -7.01 -19.69 -2.24
CA LEU A 23 -7.79 -20.17 -3.38
C LEU A 23 -7.09 -19.89 -4.72
N THR A 24 -6.45 -18.73 -4.87
CA THR A 24 -5.87 -18.29 -6.14
C THR A 24 -4.49 -18.89 -6.41
N ILE A 25 -3.65 -19.10 -5.39
CA ILE A 25 -2.30 -19.66 -5.55
C ILE A 25 -2.32 -21.05 -6.19
N PRO A 26 -3.19 -22.01 -5.80
CA PRO A 26 -3.26 -23.31 -6.46
C PRO A 26 -3.63 -23.21 -7.95
N TYR A 27 -4.53 -22.29 -8.30
CA TYR A 27 -4.92 -22.05 -9.69
C TYR A 27 -3.76 -21.44 -10.49
N LEU A 28 -3.14 -20.38 -9.97
CA LEU A 28 -1.97 -19.75 -10.57
C LEU A 28 -0.81 -20.73 -10.71
N SER A 29 -0.64 -21.65 -9.76
CA SER A 29 0.42 -22.68 -9.79
C SER A 29 0.23 -23.69 -10.91
N ARG A 30 -1.01 -24.02 -11.27
CA ARG A 30 -1.31 -24.89 -12.41
C ARG A 30 -1.03 -24.22 -13.75
N ILE A 31 -1.24 -22.91 -13.87
CA ILE A 31 -1.11 -22.17 -15.13
C ILE A 31 0.31 -21.66 -15.34
N LEU A 32 0.88 -20.99 -14.33
CA LEU A 32 2.20 -20.36 -14.41
C LEU A 32 3.34 -21.36 -14.15
N GLY A 33 3.03 -22.51 -13.55
CA GLY A 33 4.02 -23.47 -13.10
C GLY A 33 4.93 -22.92 -11.97
N PRO A 34 5.90 -23.73 -11.51
CA PRO A 34 6.81 -23.34 -10.43
C PRO A 34 7.70 -22.15 -10.81
N SER A 35 8.14 -22.07 -12.06
CA SER A 35 9.02 -21.01 -12.55
C SER A 35 8.30 -19.66 -12.64
N GLY A 36 7.07 -19.63 -13.18
CA GLY A 36 6.30 -18.39 -13.30
C GLY A 36 5.90 -17.79 -11.95
N ILE A 37 5.51 -18.63 -10.97
CA ILE A 37 5.29 -18.18 -9.60
C ILE A 37 6.59 -17.64 -8.99
N GLY A 38 7.71 -18.34 -9.17
CA GLY A 38 9.00 -17.92 -8.63
C GLY A 38 9.41 -16.54 -9.13
N ILE A 39 9.31 -16.31 -10.44
CA ILE A 39 9.59 -15.01 -11.06
C ILE A 39 8.66 -13.93 -10.50
N ASN A 40 7.34 -14.18 -10.50
CA ASN A 40 6.36 -13.20 -10.01
C ASN A 40 6.60 -12.83 -8.54
N SER A 41 6.83 -13.82 -7.67
CA SER A 41 7.11 -13.57 -6.24
C SER A 41 8.43 -12.84 -6.03
N TYR A 42 9.46 -13.17 -6.83
CA TYR A 42 10.75 -12.49 -6.78
C TYR A 42 10.66 -11.03 -7.19
N THR A 43 10.09 -10.74 -8.37
CA THR A 43 9.93 -9.36 -8.84
C THR A 43 9.01 -8.57 -7.92
N ASN A 44 7.93 -9.19 -7.41
CA ASN A 44 6.99 -8.53 -6.52
C ASN A 44 7.67 -8.16 -5.20
N SER A 45 8.49 -9.05 -4.63
CA SER A 45 9.22 -8.75 -3.39
C SER A 45 10.14 -7.53 -3.56
N ILE A 46 10.82 -7.43 -4.70
CA ILE A 46 11.69 -6.28 -5.01
C ILE A 46 10.86 -4.99 -5.15
N VAL A 47 9.77 -5.02 -5.92
CA VAL A 47 8.86 -3.86 -6.05
C VAL A 47 8.31 -3.43 -4.68
N GLN A 48 7.95 -4.38 -3.82
CA GLN A 48 7.44 -4.09 -2.49
C GLN A 48 8.49 -3.43 -1.58
N TYR A 49 9.79 -3.69 -1.74
CA TYR A 49 10.82 -2.93 -1.03
C TYR A 49 10.83 -1.45 -1.43
N PHE A 50 10.60 -1.12 -2.71
CA PHE A 50 10.48 0.27 -3.16
C PHE A 50 9.19 0.93 -2.65
N VAL A 51 8.07 0.20 -2.65
CA VAL A 51 6.81 0.66 -2.03
C VAL A 51 7.02 0.97 -0.55
N LEU A 52 7.66 0.06 0.17
CA LEU A 52 7.98 0.22 1.59
C LEU A 52 8.84 1.46 1.80
N PHE A 53 9.92 1.60 1.03
CA PHE A 53 10.82 2.75 1.08
C PHE A 53 10.08 4.08 0.86
N GLY A 54 9.27 4.18 -0.19
CA GLY A 54 8.47 5.38 -0.47
C GLY A 54 7.39 5.66 0.57
N SER A 55 6.95 4.64 1.31
CA SER A 55 5.92 4.77 2.35
C SER A 55 6.49 4.88 3.77
N ILE A 56 7.82 4.96 3.93
CA ILE A 56 8.47 4.94 5.24
C ILE A 56 7.92 6.04 6.14
N GLY A 57 7.51 5.64 7.34
CA GLY A 57 7.09 6.55 8.41
C GLY A 57 5.73 7.22 8.21
N VAL A 58 5.22 7.36 6.98
CA VAL A 58 3.96 8.08 6.69
C VAL A 58 2.76 7.44 7.37
N GLY A 59 2.68 6.11 7.39
CA GLY A 59 1.57 5.39 8.01
C GLY A 59 1.45 5.66 9.52
N LEU A 60 2.57 5.59 10.26
CA LEU A 60 2.60 5.78 11.71
C LEU A 60 2.55 7.27 12.09
N TYR A 61 3.42 8.08 11.47
CA TYR A 61 3.52 9.50 11.75
C TYR A 61 2.26 10.26 11.32
N GLY A 62 1.77 9.99 10.11
CA GLY A 62 0.58 10.63 9.57
C GLY A 62 -0.68 10.32 10.35
N ASN A 63 -0.90 9.05 10.70
CA ASN A 63 -2.03 8.66 11.53
C ASN A 63 -1.98 9.39 12.89
N ARG A 64 -0.83 9.34 13.57
CA ARG A 64 -0.64 9.99 14.88
C ARG A 64 -0.87 11.50 14.80
N GLN A 65 -0.28 12.20 13.83
CA GLN A 65 -0.39 13.65 13.73
C GLN A 65 -1.82 14.10 13.41
N ILE A 66 -2.51 13.42 12.48
CA ILE A 66 -3.91 13.72 12.17
C ILE A 66 -4.79 13.51 13.40
N ALA A 67 -4.56 12.45 14.18
CA ALA A 67 -5.30 12.21 15.41
C ALA A 67 -5.11 13.36 16.44
N PHE A 68 -3.90 13.93 16.56
CA PHE A 68 -3.63 15.06 17.47
C PHE A 68 -4.31 16.37 17.08
N VAL A 69 -4.49 16.64 15.78
CA VAL A 69 -5.07 17.90 15.28
C VAL A 69 -6.51 17.74 14.79
N ARG A 70 -7.13 16.59 15.03
CA ARG A 70 -8.46 16.21 14.50
C ARG A 70 -9.55 17.24 14.77
N ASP A 71 -9.53 17.87 15.94
CA ASP A 71 -10.60 18.79 16.36
C ASP A 71 -10.51 20.18 15.69
N ASN A 72 -9.40 20.47 14.98
CA ASN A 72 -9.21 21.74 14.27
C ASN A 72 -9.03 21.50 12.77
N GLN A 73 -10.11 21.70 12.00
CA GLN A 73 -10.12 21.45 10.55
C GLN A 73 -9.05 22.22 9.78
N VAL A 74 -8.75 23.47 10.17
CA VAL A 74 -7.73 24.29 9.47
C VAL A 74 -6.33 23.71 9.69
N LYS A 75 -6.00 23.33 10.93
CA LYS A 75 -4.72 22.69 11.25
C LYS A 75 -4.63 21.30 10.63
N MET A 76 -5.70 20.52 10.65
CA MET A 76 -5.76 19.19 10.06
C MET A 76 -5.49 19.22 8.56
N SER A 77 -6.13 20.13 7.81
CA SER A 77 -5.88 20.28 6.37
C SER A 77 -4.42 20.64 6.08
N LYS A 78 -3.82 21.54 6.87
CA LYS A 78 -2.42 21.92 6.72
C LYS A 78 -1.49 20.71 6.91
N VAL A 79 -1.65 19.98 8.02
CA VAL A 79 -0.87 18.76 8.30
C VAL A 79 -1.07 17.69 7.23
N PHE A 80 -2.29 17.54 6.73
CA PHE A 80 -2.59 16.59 5.65
C PHE A 80 -1.75 16.90 4.40
N TYR A 81 -1.77 18.15 3.92
CA TYR A 81 -1.00 18.55 2.74
C TYR A 81 0.50 18.44 2.95
N GLU A 82 1.02 18.81 4.13
CA GLU A 82 2.44 18.65 4.45
C GLU A 82 2.89 17.18 4.34
N ILE A 83 2.12 16.26 4.92
CA ILE A 83 2.44 14.83 4.89
C ILE A 83 2.21 14.23 3.49
N PHE A 84 1.17 14.67 2.78
CA PHE A 84 0.88 14.21 1.44
C PHE A 84 1.96 14.64 0.43
N ILE A 85 2.43 15.89 0.50
CA ILE A 85 3.53 16.38 -0.34
C ILE A 85 4.83 15.65 -0.02
N LEU A 86 5.13 15.42 1.26
CA LEU A 86 6.29 14.62 1.67
C LEU A 86 6.20 13.19 1.13
N ARG A 87 5.01 12.58 1.17
CA ARG A 87 4.76 11.25 0.59
C ARG A 87 4.97 11.23 -0.93
N LEU A 88 4.49 12.26 -1.64
CA LEU A 88 4.72 12.38 -3.08
C LEU A 88 6.22 12.46 -3.38
N PHE A 89 6.98 13.26 -2.63
CA PHE A 89 8.42 13.39 -2.83
C PHE A 89 9.17 12.07 -2.58
N THR A 90 8.87 11.39 -1.47
CA THR A 90 9.50 10.11 -1.11
C THR A 90 9.17 8.99 -2.11
N ILE A 91 7.96 8.97 -2.66
CA ILE A 91 7.59 7.99 -3.70
C ILE A 91 8.18 8.34 -5.06
N CYS A 92 8.27 9.62 -5.43
CA CYS A 92 9.02 10.03 -6.62
C CYS A 92 10.48 9.60 -6.53
N LEU A 93 11.12 9.76 -5.37
CA LEU A 93 12.47 9.27 -5.12
C LEU A 93 12.55 7.74 -5.23
N ALA A 94 11.62 7.01 -4.60
CA ALA A 94 11.55 5.56 -4.68
C ALA A 94 11.38 5.06 -6.13
N TYR A 95 10.53 5.72 -6.91
CA TYR A 95 10.30 5.39 -8.31
C TYR A 95 11.52 5.69 -9.18
N PHE A 96 12.22 6.81 -8.93
CA PHE A 96 13.47 7.11 -9.62
C PHE A 96 14.54 6.04 -9.36
N LEU A 97 14.70 5.62 -8.10
CA LEU A 97 15.61 4.52 -7.73
C LEU A 97 15.18 3.19 -8.35
N PHE A 98 13.88 2.93 -8.45
CA PHE A 98 13.35 1.74 -9.13
C PHE A 98 13.67 1.73 -10.63
N VAL A 99 13.51 2.86 -11.32
CA VAL A 99 13.87 2.98 -12.74
C VAL A 99 15.37 2.79 -12.93
N ALA A 100 16.21 3.38 -12.07
CA ALA A 100 17.66 3.16 -12.10
C ALA A 100 18.01 1.68 -11.89
N PHE A 101 17.35 1.01 -10.94
CA PHE A 101 17.49 -0.43 -10.72
C PHE A 101 17.09 -1.24 -11.97
N LEU A 102 16.00 -0.87 -12.64
CA LEU A 102 15.49 -1.56 -13.82
C LEU A 102 16.45 -1.45 -15.02
N ILE A 103 17.11 -0.31 -15.19
CA ILE A 103 18.14 -0.12 -16.24
C ILE A 103 19.36 -1.03 -15.99
N ILE A 104 19.74 -1.24 -14.73
CA ILE A 104 20.88 -2.10 -14.36
C ILE A 104 20.51 -3.59 -14.47
N ASN A 105 19.27 -3.96 -14.14
CA ASN A 105 18.80 -5.33 -14.15
C ASN A 105 18.14 -5.72 -15.48
N GLY A 106 18.87 -6.44 -16.34
CA GLY A 106 18.39 -6.91 -17.66
C GLY A 106 17.22 -7.91 -17.65
N GLN A 107 16.84 -8.48 -16.50
CA GLN A 107 15.90 -9.61 -16.43
C GLN A 107 14.48 -9.21 -16.02
N TYR A 108 13.48 -9.92 -16.54
CA TYR A 108 12.06 -9.80 -16.15
C TYR A 108 11.43 -8.40 -16.25
N HIS A 109 11.89 -7.57 -17.18
CA HIS A 109 11.42 -6.19 -17.40
C HIS A 109 9.89 -6.07 -17.45
N ALA A 110 9.21 -6.95 -18.19
CA ALA A 110 7.75 -6.92 -18.32
C ALA A 110 7.03 -7.12 -16.97
N TYR A 111 7.54 -8.03 -16.13
CA TYR A 111 7.00 -8.27 -14.79
C TYR A 111 7.21 -7.04 -13.90
N TYR A 112 8.42 -6.48 -13.88
CA TYR A 112 8.71 -5.27 -13.12
C TYR A 112 7.86 -4.08 -13.54
N LEU A 113 7.68 -3.87 -14.85
CA LEU A 113 6.91 -2.75 -15.38
C LEU A 113 5.41 -2.90 -15.11
N SER A 114 4.88 -4.13 -15.11
CA SER A 114 3.50 -4.39 -14.68
C SER A 114 3.28 -4.13 -13.20
N GLN A 115 4.25 -4.50 -12.36
CA GLN A 115 4.16 -4.37 -10.90
C GLN A 115 4.51 -2.96 -10.40
N SER A 116 5.25 -2.15 -11.17
CA SER A 116 5.65 -0.78 -10.78
C SER A 116 4.46 0.16 -10.57
N ILE A 117 3.30 -0.16 -11.15
CA ILE A 117 2.01 0.47 -10.84
C ILE A 117 1.75 0.50 -9.33
N ALA A 118 2.19 -0.51 -8.57
CA ALA A 118 2.05 -0.55 -7.12
C ALA A 118 2.80 0.60 -6.42
N ILE A 119 3.98 0.98 -6.93
CA ILE A 119 4.77 2.11 -6.39
C ILE A 119 4.01 3.42 -6.59
N VAL A 120 3.45 3.62 -7.78
CA VAL A 120 2.65 4.82 -8.09
C VAL A 120 1.34 4.82 -7.29
N ALA A 121 0.66 3.68 -7.18
CA ALA A 121 -0.56 3.54 -6.39
C ALA A 121 -0.31 3.87 -4.91
N ALA A 122 0.86 3.52 -4.37
CA ALA A 122 1.25 3.87 -3.02
C ALA A 122 1.34 5.40 -2.81
N ALA A 123 1.49 6.22 -3.85
CA ALA A 123 1.51 7.69 -3.75
C ALA A 123 0.15 8.25 -3.35
N PHE A 124 -0.91 7.64 -3.88
CA PHE A 124 -2.29 8.08 -3.70
C PHE A 124 -3.00 7.38 -2.53
N ASP A 125 -2.31 6.45 -1.85
CA ASP A 125 -2.88 5.81 -0.68
C ASP A 125 -2.97 6.77 0.51
N ILE A 126 -4.19 7.26 0.76
CA ILE A 126 -4.52 8.15 1.88
C ILE A 126 -5.13 7.41 3.09
N SER A 127 -4.91 6.10 3.21
CA SER A 127 -5.48 5.27 4.28
C SER A 127 -5.13 5.80 5.68
N TRP A 128 -3.92 6.34 5.85
CA TRP A 128 -3.42 6.91 7.10
C TRP A 128 -4.27 8.10 7.60
N PHE A 129 -4.83 8.89 6.69
CA PHE A 129 -5.69 10.02 7.03
C PHE A 129 -7.02 9.52 7.61
N PHE A 130 -7.68 8.60 6.91
CA PHE A 130 -8.95 8.00 7.36
C PHE A 130 -8.80 7.24 8.68
N MET A 131 -7.66 6.57 8.89
CA MET A 131 -7.36 5.95 10.18
C MET A 131 -7.16 6.99 11.29
N GLY A 132 -6.47 8.11 11.02
CA GLY A 132 -6.25 9.18 12.00
C GLY A 132 -7.53 9.89 12.45
N ILE A 133 -8.54 9.96 11.58
CA ILE A 133 -9.88 10.51 11.93
C ILE A 133 -10.84 9.45 12.49
N GLU A 134 -10.37 8.23 12.80
CA GLU A 134 -11.14 7.08 13.26
C GLU A 134 -12.23 6.58 12.28
N ASN A 135 -12.15 6.96 11.00
CA ASN A 135 -13.07 6.52 9.96
C ASN A 135 -12.54 5.30 9.19
N PHE A 136 -12.37 4.19 9.91
CA PHE A 136 -11.86 2.93 9.35
C PHE A 136 -12.75 2.32 8.27
N LYS A 137 -14.05 2.66 8.25
CA LYS A 137 -15.03 2.10 7.31
C LYS A 137 -14.67 2.42 5.85
N VAL A 138 -14.21 3.63 5.57
CA VAL A 138 -13.86 4.07 4.21
C VAL A 138 -12.67 3.27 3.68
N THR A 139 -11.63 3.09 4.51
CA THR A 139 -10.46 2.27 4.15
C THR A 139 -10.83 0.82 3.89
N VAL A 140 -11.66 0.23 4.75
CA VAL A 140 -12.08 -1.17 4.61
C VAL A 140 -12.96 -1.37 3.38
N LEU A 141 -13.97 -0.52 3.16
CA LEU A 141 -14.85 -0.61 1.97
C LEU A 141 -14.07 -0.46 0.66
N ARG A 142 -13.11 0.47 0.60
CA ARG A 142 -12.27 0.66 -0.59
C ARG A 142 -11.42 -0.57 -0.92
N ASN A 143 -10.95 -1.30 0.09
CA ASN A 143 -10.14 -2.50 -0.17
C ASN A 143 -10.97 -3.75 -0.47
N PHE A 144 -12.29 -3.72 -0.24
CA PHE A 144 -13.21 -4.81 -0.58
C PHE A 144 -13.73 -4.74 -2.03
N ILE A 145 -13.71 -3.56 -2.65
CA ILE A 145 -14.14 -3.29 -4.04
C ILE A 145 -12.90 -3.24 -4.92
#